data_AF-A0A3C1U2P1-F1
#
_entry.id   AF-A0A3C1U2P1-F1
#
_cell.length_a   1.000
_cell.length_b   1.000
_cell.length_c   1.000
_cell.angle_alpha   90.00
_cell.angle_beta   90.00
_cell.angle_gamma   90.00
#
_symmetry.space_group_name_H-M   'P 1'
#
loop_
_entity.id
_entity.type
_entity.pdbx_description
1 polymer ?
#
loop_
_entity_poly.entity_id
_entity_poly.type
_entity_poly.pdbx_seq_one_letter_code
_entity_poly.pdbx_strand_id
1 'polypeptide(L)'
;LEAAIHIRFGLPATLPTHVKRAIKRADGMAAWLEATQLAGFSDADATKIIGKPPGTPTSMRIRPKNADKAAEVFLKRFAVLGGNSGS
;
A
#
# COMPACT_ATOMS: atom_id res chain seq x y z
N LEU A 1 -13.72 12.03 4.58
CA LEU A 1 -13.95 10.78 3.83
C LEU A 1 -13.37 9.57 4.56
N GLU A 2 -12.06 9.55 4.89
CA GLU A 2 -11.38 8.41 5.55
C GLU A 2 -12.04 7.95 6.86
N ALA A 3 -12.40 8.88 7.75
CA ALA A 3 -13.02 8.54 9.04
C ALA A 3 -14.32 7.73 8.88
N ALA A 4 -15.15 8.04 7.88
CA ALA A 4 -16.39 7.30 7.63
C ALA A 4 -16.11 5.87 7.14
N ILE A 5 -15.06 5.68 6.34
CA ILE A 5 -14.62 4.35 5.89
C ILE A 5 -14.10 3.54 7.09
N HIS A 6 -13.26 4.14 7.94
CA HIS A 6 -12.77 3.48 9.15
C HIS A 6 -13.92 3.01 10.06
N ILE A 7 -14.86 3.90 10.37
CA ILE A 7 -16.00 3.61 11.23
C ILE A 7 -16.83 2.46 10.65
N ARG A 8 -17.12 2.47 9.34
CA ARG A 8 -17.92 1.44 8.67
C ARG A 8 -17.32 0.03 8.83
N PHE A 9 -16.01 -0.08 8.99
CA PHE A 9 -15.33 -1.37 9.18
C PHE A 9 -14.80 -1.56 10.61
N GLY A 10 -15.39 -0.85 11.59
CA GLY A 10 -15.07 -1.03 13.00
C GLY A 10 -13.69 -0.54 13.43
N LEU A 11 -13.03 0.30 12.62
CA LEU A 11 -11.73 0.89 12.94
C LEU A 11 -11.89 2.26 13.62
N PRO A 12 -10.89 2.71 14.42
CA PRO A 12 -10.90 4.05 14.97
C PRO A 12 -11.01 5.13 13.89
N ALA A 13 -11.92 6.10 14.07
CA ALA A 13 -12.11 7.22 13.15
C ALA A 13 -10.78 7.91 12.80
N THR A 14 -9.93 8.09 13.82
CA THR A 14 -8.54 8.52 13.69
C THR A 14 -7.62 7.37 14.05
N LEU A 15 -6.84 6.88 13.07
CA LEU A 15 -5.84 5.83 13.32
C LEU A 15 -4.74 6.31 14.28
N PRO A 16 -4.23 5.42 15.16
CA PRO A 16 -3.07 5.73 15.98
C PRO A 16 -1.86 6.18 15.13
N THR A 17 -1.08 7.13 15.65
CA THR A 17 0.04 7.73 14.90
C THR A 17 1.06 6.70 14.41
N HIS A 18 1.33 5.64 15.18
CA HIS A 18 2.26 4.59 14.77
C HIS A 18 1.72 3.77 13.57
N VAL A 19 0.40 3.52 13.50
CA VAL A 19 -0.24 2.86 12.35
C VAL A 19 -0.14 3.75 11.12
N LYS A 20 -0.46 5.05 11.25
CA LYS A 20 -0.31 6.01 10.14
C LYS A 20 1.11 6.06 9.60
N ARG A 21 2.12 6.08 10.48
CA ARG A 21 3.54 6.04 10.08
C ARG A 21 3.90 4.73 9.38
N ALA A 22 3.40 3.59 9.85
CA ALA A 22 3.66 2.31 9.22
C ALA A 22 3.05 2.24 7.82
N ILE A 23 1.80 2.69 7.64
CA ILE A 23 1.14 2.82 6.33
C ILE A 23 1.97 3.71 5.41
N LYS A 24 2.37 4.90 5.87
CA LYS A 24 3.12 5.83 5.02
C LYS A 24 4.48 5.27 4.60
N ARG A 25 5.15 4.53 5.49
CA ARG A 25 6.40 3.85 5.15
C ARG A 25 6.18 2.76 4.10
N ALA A 26 5.13 1.94 4.24
CA ALA A 26 4.80 0.90 3.27
C ALA A 26 4.42 1.49 1.90
N ASP A 27 3.66 2.58 1.89
CA ASP A 27 3.33 3.37 0.69
C ASP A 27 4.59 3.87 -0.02
N GLY A 28 5.55 4.46 0.70
CA GLY A 28 6.83 4.86 0.13
C GLY A 28 7.65 3.70 -0.43
N MET A 29 7.60 2.51 0.21
CA MET A 29 8.27 1.31 -0.32
C MET A 29 7.65 0.87 -1.64
N ALA A 30 6.31 0.85 -1.71
CA ALA A 30 5.58 0.51 -2.93
C ALA A 30 5.92 1.49 -4.07
N ALA A 31 5.87 2.80 -3.79
CA ALA A 31 6.19 3.84 -4.78
C ALA A 31 7.63 3.70 -5.32
N TRP A 32 8.62 3.43 -4.46
CA TRP A 32 10.00 3.22 -4.89
C TRP A 32 10.16 1.96 -5.77
N LEU A 33 9.47 0.86 -5.42
CA LEU A 33 9.47 -0.37 -6.22
C LEU A 33 8.77 -0.17 -7.58
N GLU A 34 7.68 0.58 -7.62
CA GLU A 34 6.97 0.94 -8.86
C GLU A 34 7.83 1.80 -9.78
N ALA A 35 8.50 2.82 -9.23
CA ALA A 35 9.40 3.68 -9.98
C ALA A 35 10.52 2.87 -10.66
N THR A 36 11.18 1.98 -9.90
CA THR A 36 12.35 1.22 -10.37
C THR A 36 11.99 0.02 -11.24
N GLN A 37 10.85 -0.65 -11.01
CA GLN A 37 10.51 -1.88 -11.73
C GLN A 37 9.52 -1.69 -12.87
N LEU A 38 8.67 -0.67 -12.81
CA LEU A 38 7.55 -0.51 -13.74
C LEU A 38 7.64 0.78 -14.56
N ALA A 39 8.07 1.88 -13.93
CA ALA A 39 8.12 3.19 -14.60
C ALA A 39 9.48 3.53 -15.24
N GLY A 40 10.47 2.64 -15.13
CA GLY A 40 11.76 2.76 -15.82
C GLY A 40 12.77 3.71 -15.19
N PHE A 41 12.57 4.14 -13.94
CA PHE A 41 13.57 4.92 -13.22
C PHE A 41 14.76 4.07 -12.80
N SER A 42 15.95 4.66 -12.78
CA SER A 42 17.10 4.04 -12.11
C SER A 42 16.90 4.04 -10.59
N ASP A 43 17.57 3.12 -9.88
CA ASP A 43 17.59 3.12 -8.41
C ASP A 43 18.04 4.47 -7.83
N ALA A 44 18.99 5.13 -8.48
CA ALA A 44 19.51 6.43 -8.05
C ALA A 44 18.46 7.53 -8.20
N ASP A 45 17.80 7.61 -9.35
CA ASP A 45 16.78 8.63 -9.62
C ASP A 45 15.53 8.42 -8.75
N ALA A 46 15.06 7.18 -8.64
CA ALA A 46 13.94 6.83 -7.76
C ALA A 46 14.25 7.17 -6.30
N THR A 47 15.47 6.87 -5.83
CA THR A 47 15.89 7.22 -4.46
C THR A 47 15.97 8.73 -4.26
N LYS A 48 16.42 9.48 -5.27
CA LYS A 48 16.49 10.94 -5.22
C LYS A 48 15.11 11.61 -5.19
N ILE A 49 14.16 11.10 -5.98
CA ILE A 49 12.82 11.70 -6.17
C ILE A 49 11.83 11.22 -5.11
N ILE A 50 11.76 9.91 -4.88
CA ILE A 50 10.78 9.28 -3.98
C ILE A 50 11.37 9.10 -2.57
N GLY A 51 12.68 8.85 -2.48
CA GLY A 51 13.31 8.28 -1.29
C GLY A 51 13.15 6.76 -1.26
N LYS A 52 14.15 6.05 -0.73
CA LYS A 52 14.08 4.60 -0.48
C LYS A 52 13.89 4.34 1.00
N PRO A 53 12.68 3.97 1.47
CA PRO A 53 12.48 3.73 2.90
C PRO A 53 13.33 2.56 3.42
N PRO A 54 13.82 2.62 4.67
CA PRO A 54 14.55 1.52 5.28
C PRO A 54 13.69 0.24 5.35
N GLY A 55 14.27 -0.89 4.95
CA GLY A 55 13.58 -2.18 4.89
C GLY A 55 12.81 -2.42 3.60
N THR A 56 12.97 -1.57 2.57
CA THR A 56 12.38 -1.82 1.23
C THR A 56 12.91 -3.16 0.70
N PRO A 57 12.04 -4.13 0.38
CA PRO A 57 12.46 -5.46 0.00
C PRO A 57 13.07 -5.47 -1.41
N THR A 58 14.35 -5.80 -1.52
CA THR A 58 15.09 -5.85 -2.79
C THR A 58 14.75 -7.08 -3.64
N SER A 59 14.30 -8.17 -3.02
CA SER A 59 13.91 -9.40 -3.69
C SER A 59 12.47 -9.39 -4.20
N MET A 60 11.63 -8.45 -3.75
CA MET A 60 10.23 -8.37 -4.16
C MET A 60 10.14 -7.91 -5.61
N ARG A 61 9.45 -8.70 -6.44
CA ARG A 61 9.18 -8.36 -7.84
C ARG A 61 7.70 -8.11 -8.04
N ILE A 62 7.36 -6.90 -8.44
CA ILE A 62 5.97 -6.50 -8.71
C ILE A 62 5.65 -6.65 -10.19
N ARG A 63 4.38 -6.91 -10.48
CA ARG A 63 3.85 -7.06 -11.84
C ARG A 63 2.49 -6.37 -11.92
N PRO A 64 2.24 -5.54 -12.95
CA PRO A 64 0.93 -4.95 -13.16
C PRO A 64 -0.13 -6.04 -13.32
N LYS A 65 -1.33 -5.75 -12.83
CA LYS A 65 -2.52 -6.56 -13.08
C LYS A 65 -3.50 -5.71 -13.88
N ASN A 66 -4.31 -6.35 -14.73
CA ASN A 66 -5.47 -5.66 -15.29
C ASN A 66 -6.45 -5.27 -14.17
N ALA A 67 -7.35 -4.34 -14.47
CA ALA A 67 -8.26 -3.75 -13.48
C ALA A 67 -9.11 -4.82 -12.78
N ASP A 68 -9.72 -5.73 -13.55
CA ASP A 68 -10.59 -6.78 -13.00
C ASP A 68 -9.85 -7.68 -12.01
N LYS A 69 -8.64 -8.11 -12.37
CA LYS A 69 -7.86 -8.98 -11.48
C LYS A 69 -7.31 -8.24 -10.26
N ALA A 70 -6.98 -6.97 -10.40
CA ALA A 70 -6.58 -6.14 -9.25
C ALA A 70 -7.74 -6.00 -8.25
N ALA A 71 -8.96 -5.72 -8.74
CA ALA A 71 -10.16 -5.61 -7.93
C ALA A 71 -10.48 -6.93 -7.19
N GLU A 72 -10.43 -8.06 -7.91
CA GLU A 72 -10.64 -9.39 -7.33
C GLU A 72 -9.65 -9.69 -6.19
N VAL A 73 -8.35 -9.45 -6.41
CA VAL A 73 -7.31 -9.71 -5.41
C VAL A 73 -7.46 -8.78 -4.20
N PHE A 74 -7.82 -7.51 -4.43
CA PHE A 74 -8.09 -6.56 -3.35
C PHE A 74 -9.24 -7.04 -2.46
N LEU A 75 -10.40 -7.36 -3.06
CA LEU A 75 -11.57 -7.81 -2.31
C LEU A 75 -11.32 -9.12 -1.57
N LYS A 76 -10.59 -10.06 -2.19
CA LYS A 76 -10.18 -11.30 -1.52
C LYS A 76 -9.31 -11.02 -0.29
N ARG A 77 -8.32 -10.13 -0.41
CA ARG A 77 -7.45 -9.78 0.73
C ARG A 77 -8.22 -9.02 1.80
N PHE A 78 -9.11 -8.12 1.40
CA PHE A 78 -9.97 -7.36 2.29
C PHE A 78 -10.86 -8.28 3.13
N ALA A 79 -11.52 -9.27 2.51
CA ALA A 79 -12.33 -10.26 3.21
C ALA A 79 -11.53 -11.05 4.26
N VAL A 80 -10.31 -11.49 3.91
CA VAL A 80 -9.40 -12.21 4.85
C VAL A 80 -9.00 -11.38 6.06
N LEU A 81 -8.92 -10.05 5.92
CA LEU A 81 -8.53 -9.12 6.98
C LEU A 81 -9.71 -8.59 7.80
N GLY A 82 -10.92 -9.14 7.63
CA GLY A 82 -12.10 -8.75 8.38
C GLY A 82 -12.95 -7.66 7.71
N GLY A 83 -12.74 -7.41 6.42
CA GLY A 83 -13.54 -6.45 5.66
C GLY A 83 -15.03 -6.79 5.52
N ASN A 84 -15.41 -8.05 5.75
CA ASN A 84 -16.79 -8.52 5.76
C ASN A 84 -17.47 -8.41 7.14
N SER A 85 -16.76 -7.92 8.16
CA SER A 85 -17.26 -7.83 9.54
C SER A 85 -18.10 -6.58 9.81
N GLY A 86 -18.46 -5.83 8.76
CA GLY A 86 -19.33 -4.67 8.89
C GLY A 86 -20.76 -5.13 9.19
N SER A 87 -21.23 -4.85 10.40
CA SER A 87 -22.65 -4.91 10.79
C SER A 87 -23.51 -3.98 9.95
#